data_AF-A0A377Q908-F1
#
_entry.id   AF-A0A377Q908-F1
#
_cell.length_a   1.000
_cell.length_b   1.000
_cell.length_c   1.000
_cell.angle_alpha   90.00
_cell.angle_beta   90.00
_cell.angle_gamma   90.00
#
_symmetry.space_group_name_H-M   'P 1'
#
loop_
_entity.id
_entity.type
_entity.pdbx_description
1 polymer ?
#
loop_
_entity_poly.entity_id
_entity_poly.type
_entity_poly.pdbx_seq_one_letter_code
_entity_poly.pdbx_strand_id
1 'polypeptide(L)'
;MKLTAAILIFAASLANAEEVYDGYDSYYASLPGAIFHAEAGYEMQPLSTGQGIKYAWEGVANGRKQRVVLDTGRIQINGRYLTMQSAVIFPNEHSNRDDFGRATSVYFSKDFTCLESVSPSASGSAVRHTAVHLIGNKPKSRVFMKLPSLFASCKGVRLNQQGVITFDKVEYRYEKNADFPSGITFTEYTSDGKKFYKSDKQVTAKFIEPENVYQFVIEKAAKD
;
A
#
# COMPACT_ATOMS: atom_id res chain seq x y z
N MET A 1 -3.02 -42.04 -57.22
CA MET A 1 -2.14 -40.86 -57.10
C MET A 1 -2.57 -40.07 -55.88
N LYS A 2 -1.64 -39.84 -54.94
CA LYS A 2 -1.84 -39.13 -53.68
C LYS A 2 -1.82 -37.61 -53.95
N LEU A 3 -2.79 -36.86 -53.42
CA LEU A 3 -2.64 -35.42 -53.22
C LEU A 3 -2.65 -35.14 -51.71
N THR A 4 -1.49 -34.78 -51.20
CA THR A 4 -1.22 -34.40 -49.82
C THR A 4 -1.64 -32.93 -49.66
N ALA A 5 -2.63 -32.64 -48.81
CA ALA A 5 -2.94 -31.27 -48.42
C ALA A 5 -2.09 -30.91 -47.19
N ALA A 6 -1.23 -29.89 -47.34
CA ALA A 6 -0.39 -29.37 -46.27
C ALA A 6 -1.23 -28.46 -45.35
N ILE A 7 -1.21 -28.75 -44.04
CA ILE A 7 -1.80 -27.91 -43.00
C ILE A 7 -0.75 -26.88 -42.58
N LEU A 8 -0.99 -25.61 -42.89
CA LEU A 8 -0.24 -24.46 -42.36
C LEU A 8 -0.64 -24.23 -40.90
N ILE A 9 0.21 -24.65 -39.96
CA ILE A 9 0.10 -24.27 -38.56
C ILE A 9 0.62 -22.84 -38.42
N PHE A 10 -0.28 -21.87 -38.31
CA PHE A 10 0.06 -20.53 -37.82
C PHE A 10 0.41 -20.65 -36.34
N ALA A 11 1.71 -20.68 -36.03
CA ALA A 11 2.19 -20.47 -34.68
C ALA A 11 1.94 -19.00 -34.31
N ALA A 12 0.86 -18.74 -33.59
CA ALA A 12 0.67 -17.46 -32.92
C ALA A 12 1.78 -17.31 -31.87
N SER A 13 2.79 -16.51 -32.19
CA SER A 13 3.76 -16.03 -31.23
C SER A 13 3.02 -15.25 -30.15
N LEU A 14 2.82 -15.86 -28.98
CA LEU A 14 2.45 -15.16 -27.75
C LEU A 14 3.64 -14.28 -27.36
N ALA A 15 3.74 -13.11 -28.00
CA ALA A 15 4.52 -12.01 -27.45
C ALA A 15 3.82 -11.62 -26.15
N ASN A 16 4.31 -12.16 -25.03
CA ASN A 16 3.93 -11.67 -23.71
C ASN A 16 4.51 -10.26 -23.61
N ALA A 17 3.70 -9.26 -23.94
CA ALA A 17 4.02 -7.87 -23.64
C ALA A 17 4.33 -7.80 -22.15
N GLU A 18 5.47 -7.22 -21.82
CA GLU A 18 5.86 -7.00 -20.43
C GLU A 18 4.81 -6.07 -19.80
N GLU A 19 4.20 -6.51 -18.71
CA GLU A 19 3.14 -5.74 -18.05
C GLU A 19 3.75 -4.47 -17.47
N VAL A 20 3.28 -3.33 -17.98
CA VAL A 20 3.67 -2.01 -17.49
C VAL A 20 2.69 -1.62 -16.39
N TYR A 21 3.22 -1.35 -15.20
CA TYR A 21 2.44 -0.80 -14.10
C TYR A 21 2.51 0.72 -14.16
N ASP A 22 1.33 1.36 -14.20
CA ASP A 22 1.18 2.81 -14.09
C ASP A 22 0.81 3.17 -12.66
N GLY A 23 1.83 3.34 -11.84
CA GLY A 23 1.73 3.59 -10.41
C GLY A 23 1.63 2.33 -9.56
N TYR A 24 1.96 2.49 -8.28
CA TYR A 24 2.06 1.41 -7.30
C TYR A 24 0.72 0.77 -6.97
N ASP A 25 -0.36 1.54 -7.02
CA ASP A 25 -1.72 1.03 -6.85
C ASP A 25 -2.09 -0.01 -7.92
N SER A 26 -1.65 0.17 -9.18
CA SER A 26 -1.90 -0.79 -10.25
C SER A 26 -1.16 -2.12 -9.99
N TYR A 27 0.09 -2.04 -9.53
CA TYR A 27 0.85 -3.21 -9.08
C TYR A 27 0.19 -3.89 -7.88
N TYR A 28 -0.19 -3.15 -6.85
CA TYR A 28 -0.84 -3.72 -5.67
C TYR A 28 -2.19 -4.39 -6.00
N ALA A 29 -2.96 -3.84 -6.95
CA ALA A 29 -4.20 -4.44 -7.43
C ALA A 29 -3.99 -5.78 -8.15
N SER A 30 -2.82 -6.01 -8.75
CA SER A 30 -2.48 -7.29 -9.39
C SER A 30 -2.18 -8.40 -8.38
N LEU A 31 -1.86 -8.04 -7.13
CA LEU A 31 -1.44 -9.00 -6.11
C LEU A 31 -2.65 -9.70 -5.46
N PRO A 32 -2.58 -11.02 -5.21
CA PRO A 32 -3.67 -11.73 -4.58
C PRO A 32 -3.80 -11.37 -3.11
N GLY A 33 -5.02 -11.51 -2.57
CA GLY A 33 -5.27 -11.39 -1.13
C GLY A 33 -5.38 -9.97 -0.61
N ALA A 34 -5.52 -8.95 -1.48
CA ALA A 34 -5.84 -7.59 -1.08
C ALA A 34 -7.06 -7.57 -0.14
N ILE A 35 -7.00 -6.78 0.94
CA ILE A 35 -8.12 -6.66 1.89
C ILE A 35 -8.94 -5.38 1.73
N PHE A 36 -8.43 -4.42 0.97
CA PHE A 36 -9.12 -3.18 0.64
C PHE A 36 -9.33 -3.12 -0.87
N HIS A 37 -10.58 -3.27 -1.30
CA HIS A 37 -10.96 -3.33 -2.72
C HIS A 37 -11.63 -2.05 -3.23
N ALA A 38 -11.76 -1.04 -2.38
CA ALA A 38 -12.34 0.23 -2.81
C ALA A 38 -11.40 0.89 -3.83
N GLU A 39 -11.96 1.33 -4.95
CA GLU A 39 -11.23 2.06 -6.00
C GLU A 39 -10.50 3.29 -5.42
N ALA A 40 -11.13 3.96 -4.45
CA ALA A 40 -10.55 5.05 -3.69
C ALA A 40 -10.94 4.95 -2.21
N GLY A 41 -10.08 5.48 -1.35
CA GLY A 41 -10.40 5.68 0.06
C GLY A 41 -11.44 6.78 0.24
N TYR A 42 -12.11 6.76 1.40
CA TYR A 42 -13.02 7.83 1.76
C TYR A 42 -12.22 9.02 2.29
N GLU A 43 -12.33 10.16 1.61
CA GLU A 43 -11.64 11.38 2.02
C GLU A 43 -12.22 11.93 3.33
N MET A 44 -11.34 12.22 4.28
CA MET A 44 -11.69 12.76 5.58
C MET A 44 -12.04 14.25 5.46
N GLN A 45 -13.16 14.65 6.06
CA GLN A 45 -13.63 16.04 6.00
C GLN A 45 -13.23 16.84 7.24
N PRO A 46 -12.91 18.14 7.12
CA PRO A 46 -12.60 18.96 8.27
C PRO A 46 -13.84 19.10 9.16
N LEU A 47 -13.63 18.87 10.45
CA LEU A 47 -14.60 19.08 11.52
C LEU A 47 -14.10 20.24 12.39
N SER A 48 -14.77 21.38 12.28
CA SER A 48 -14.48 22.53 13.14
C SER A 48 -14.89 22.21 14.57
N THR A 49 -13.93 22.25 15.48
CA THR A 49 -14.19 22.18 16.91
C THR A 49 -13.68 23.47 17.55
N GLY A 50 -14.29 23.94 18.62
CA GLY A 50 -13.81 25.13 19.36
C GLY A 50 -12.39 24.98 19.94
N GLN A 51 -11.70 23.86 19.70
CA GLN A 51 -10.38 23.49 20.18
C GLN A 51 -9.39 23.21 19.04
N GLY A 52 -9.76 23.46 17.78
CA GLY A 52 -8.93 23.21 16.60
C GLY A 52 -9.64 22.44 15.49
N ILE A 53 -8.92 22.15 14.41
CA ILE A 53 -9.43 21.38 13.26
C ILE A 53 -9.20 19.89 13.53
N LYS A 54 -10.29 19.13 13.53
CA LYS A 54 -10.25 17.67 13.47
C LYS A 54 -10.59 17.23 12.05
N TYR A 55 -10.28 15.99 11.70
CA TYR A 55 -10.73 15.41 10.43
C TYR A 55 -11.61 14.21 10.73
N ALA A 56 -12.75 14.10 10.06
CA ALA A 56 -13.71 13.05 10.34
C ALA A 56 -14.34 12.52 9.06
N TRP A 57 -14.69 11.25 9.12
CA TRP A 57 -15.58 10.63 8.15
C TRP A 57 -16.63 9.81 8.91
N GLU A 58 -17.89 9.92 8.49
CA GLU A 58 -19.00 9.13 9.01
C GLU A 58 -19.89 8.71 7.85
N GLY A 59 -20.21 7.43 7.78
CA GLY A 59 -21.02 6.89 6.69
C GLY A 59 -21.27 5.40 6.84
N VAL A 60 -21.76 4.80 5.77
CA VAL A 60 -21.90 3.34 5.65
C VAL A 60 -20.81 2.83 4.73
N ALA A 61 -19.94 1.95 5.24
CA ALA A 61 -18.94 1.22 4.46
C ALA A 61 -19.05 -0.28 4.75
N ASN A 62 -19.00 -1.10 3.70
CA ASN A 62 -19.18 -2.55 3.77
C ASN A 62 -20.45 -2.97 4.55
N GLY A 63 -21.56 -2.26 4.32
CA GLY A 63 -22.85 -2.51 4.96
C GLY A 63 -22.93 -2.18 6.45
N ARG A 64 -21.94 -1.46 7.00
CA ARG A 64 -21.89 -1.08 8.42
C ARG A 64 -21.74 0.42 8.57
N LYS A 65 -22.41 0.99 9.57
CA LYS A 65 -22.13 2.36 10.00
C LYS A 65 -20.71 2.41 10.57
N GLN A 66 -19.92 3.35 10.07
CA GLN A 66 -18.53 3.55 10.43
C GLN A 66 -18.31 5.02 10.73
N ARG A 67 -17.47 5.32 11.72
CA ARG A 67 -17.06 6.67 12.06
C ARG A 67 -15.59 6.69 12.43
N VAL A 68 -14.83 7.56 11.78
CA VAL A 68 -13.43 7.82 12.09
C VAL A 68 -13.25 9.30 12.38
N VAL A 69 -12.53 9.61 13.45
CA VAL A 69 -12.13 10.98 13.81
C VAL A 69 -10.64 11.00 14.08
N LEU A 70 -9.93 11.92 13.45
CA LEU A 70 -8.52 12.20 13.64
C LEU A 70 -8.41 13.51 14.41
N ASP A 71 -7.69 13.42 15.51
CA ASP A 71 -7.35 14.50 16.41
C ASP A 71 -5.83 14.45 16.61
N THR A 72 -5.17 15.54 16.97
CA THR A 72 -3.70 15.60 16.99
C THR A 72 -3.10 14.45 17.82
N GLY A 73 -2.45 13.49 17.14
CA GLY A 73 -1.86 12.30 17.75
C GLY A 73 -2.85 11.24 18.28
N ARG A 74 -4.14 11.33 17.95
CA ARG A 74 -5.20 10.39 18.38
C ARG A 74 -6.11 10.02 17.21
N ILE A 75 -6.48 8.75 17.17
CA ILE A 75 -7.46 8.21 16.21
C ILE A 75 -8.63 7.68 17.01
N GLN A 76 -9.85 8.07 16.64
CA GLN A 76 -11.07 7.48 17.16
C GLN A 76 -11.77 6.69 16.05
N ILE A 77 -12.00 5.40 16.25
CA ILE A 77 -12.74 4.54 15.31
C ILE A 77 -13.94 3.95 16.04
N ASN A 78 -15.14 4.26 15.58
CA ASN A 78 -16.41 3.79 16.16
C ASN A 78 -16.49 3.97 17.68
N GLY A 79 -16.02 5.11 18.18
CA GLY A 79 -15.97 5.42 19.60
C GLY A 79 -14.70 4.99 20.33
N ARG A 80 -13.91 4.05 19.78
CA ARG A 80 -12.66 3.56 20.39
C ARG A 80 -11.50 4.52 20.09
N TYR A 81 -10.86 5.03 21.14
CA TYR A 81 -9.65 5.85 21.04
C TYR A 81 -8.39 4.99 20.93
N LEU A 82 -7.48 5.43 20.06
CA LEU A 82 -6.16 4.88 19.83
C LEU A 82 -5.16 6.05 19.87
N THR A 83 -4.03 5.85 20.55
CA THR A 83 -2.95 6.85 20.62
C THR A 83 -1.84 6.45 19.68
N MET A 84 -1.32 7.37 18.87
CA MET A 84 -0.27 7.06 17.88
C MET A 84 0.97 6.39 18.52
N GLN A 85 1.26 6.71 19.78
CA GLN A 85 2.38 6.11 20.54
C GLN A 85 2.19 4.60 20.80
N SER A 86 0.97 4.09 20.70
CA SER A 86 0.68 2.66 20.86
C SER A 86 0.83 1.85 19.57
N ALA A 87 1.04 2.51 18.43
CA ALA A 87 1.25 1.83 17.17
C ALA A 87 2.61 1.12 17.16
N VAL A 88 2.62 -0.11 16.64
CA VAL A 88 3.86 -0.83 16.32
C VAL A 88 4.42 -0.22 15.04
N ILE A 89 5.60 0.39 15.13
CA ILE A 89 6.20 1.13 14.01
C ILE A 89 7.16 0.24 13.25
N PHE A 90 7.02 0.20 11.92
CA PHE A 90 7.94 -0.53 11.06
C PHE A 90 9.40 -0.07 11.30
N PRO A 91 10.41 -0.96 11.27
CA PRO A 91 11.79 -0.57 11.52
C PRO A 91 12.24 0.58 10.62
N ASN A 92 12.90 1.57 11.22
CA ASN A 92 13.38 2.82 10.59
C ASN A 92 12.29 3.78 10.09
N GLU A 93 11.02 3.52 10.39
CA GLU A 93 9.95 4.49 10.26
C GLU A 93 9.80 5.33 11.54
N HIS A 94 9.25 6.52 11.40
CA HIS A 94 8.93 7.40 12.52
C HIS A 94 7.44 7.70 12.53
N SER A 95 6.76 7.59 13.68
CA SER A 95 5.39 8.10 13.79
C SER A 95 5.42 9.58 14.15
N ASN A 96 4.71 10.39 13.36
CA ASN A 96 4.51 11.80 13.64
C ASN A 96 3.05 12.07 13.99
N ARG A 97 2.80 13.06 14.87
CA ARG A 97 1.44 13.52 15.17
C ARG A 97 0.75 14.10 13.93
N ASP A 98 1.55 14.55 12.97
CA ASP A 98 1.12 15.12 11.70
C ASP A 98 1.10 14.09 10.56
N ASP A 99 1.21 12.79 10.88
CA ASP A 99 1.05 11.70 9.89
C ASP A 99 -0.32 11.77 9.19
N PHE A 100 -1.29 12.46 9.78
CA PHE A 100 -2.63 12.64 9.22
C PHE A 100 -3.04 14.11 9.18
N GLY A 101 -3.73 14.48 8.11
CA GLY A 101 -4.31 15.80 7.94
C GLY A 101 -5.45 15.81 6.94
N ARG A 102 -5.60 16.92 6.21
CA ARG A 102 -6.67 17.12 5.23
C ARG A 102 -6.72 16.05 4.14
N ALA A 103 -5.57 15.60 3.66
CA ALA A 103 -5.46 14.62 2.58
C ALA A 103 -5.55 13.16 3.07
N THR A 104 -6.03 12.93 4.30
CA THR A 104 -6.14 11.56 4.82
C THR A 104 -7.31 10.86 4.16
N SER A 105 -7.03 9.67 3.64
CA SER A 105 -8.04 8.73 3.16
C SER A 105 -8.19 7.59 4.15
N VAL A 106 -9.42 7.11 4.32
CA VAL A 106 -9.72 5.93 5.12
C VAL A 106 -10.28 4.81 4.25
N TYR A 107 -9.81 3.59 4.50
CA TYR A 107 -10.26 2.36 3.86
C TYR A 107 -10.81 1.41 4.89
N PHE A 108 -11.91 0.74 4.55
CA PHE A 108 -12.56 -0.22 5.44
C PHE A 108 -12.57 -1.60 4.82
N SER A 109 -12.30 -2.60 5.64
CA SER A 109 -12.56 -4.01 5.35
C SER A 109 -13.35 -4.62 6.50
N LYS A 110 -13.67 -5.92 6.42
CA LYS A 110 -14.41 -6.62 7.48
C LYS A 110 -13.69 -6.54 8.83
N ASP A 111 -12.38 -6.77 8.82
CA ASP A 111 -11.57 -6.95 10.03
C ASP A 111 -10.59 -5.80 10.28
N PHE A 112 -10.41 -4.89 9.32
CA PHE A 112 -9.44 -3.81 9.41
C PHE A 112 -9.99 -2.45 8.94
N THR A 113 -9.39 -1.40 9.47
CA THR A 113 -9.45 -0.03 8.98
C THR A 113 -8.02 0.37 8.63
N CYS A 114 -7.82 0.97 7.46
CA CYS A 114 -6.52 1.49 7.06
C CYS A 114 -6.63 2.99 6.80
N LEU A 115 -5.65 3.74 7.28
CA LEU A 115 -5.53 5.17 7.05
C LEU A 115 -4.27 5.41 6.23
N GLU A 116 -4.38 6.22 5.20
CA GLU A 116 -3.23 6.68 4.44
C GLU A 116 -3.28 8.19 4.26
N SER A 117 -2.12 8.84 4.34
CA SER A 117 -1.99 10.26 4.05
C SER A 117 -0.58 10.54 3.58
N VAL A 118 -0.45 11.45 2.63
CA VAL A 118 0.82 12.14 2.37
C VAL A 118 0.87 13.35 3.31
N SER A 119 2.04 13.64 3.88
CA SER A 119 2.20 14.83 4.72
C SER A 119 1.83 16.09 3.91
N PRO A 120 1.02 17.03 4.45
CA PRO A 120 0.71 18.27 3.75
C PRO A 120 1.93 19.14 3.42
N SER A 121 3.04 18.96 4.15
CA SER A 121 4.31 19.65 3.89
C SER A 121 5.25 18.89 2.94
N ALA A 122 4.86 17.70 2.49
CA ALA A 122 5.67 16.92 1.56
C ALA A 122 5.78 17.64 0.21
N SER A 123 7.01 17.69 -0.32
CA SER A 123 7.33 18.23 -1.64
C SER A 123 8.47 17.43 -2.26
N GLY A 124 8.65 17.55 -3.58
CA GLY A 124 9.71 16.81 -4.29
C GLY A 124 9.57 15.30 -4.11
N SER A 125 10.63 14.62 -3.67
CA SER A 125 10.61 13.18 -3.41
C SER A 125 9.85 12.77 -2.14
N ALA A 126 9.59 13.71 -1.21
CA ALA A 126 8.89 13.39 0.03
C ALA A 126 7.42 12.99 -0.21
N VAL A 127 6.80 13.44 -1.31
CA VAL A 127 5.42 13.06 -1.68
C VAL A 127 5.27 11.57 -2.01
N ARG A 128 6.41 10.89 -2.22
CA ARG A 128 6.47 9.44 -2.46
C ARG A 128 6.33 8.65 -1.17
N HIS A 129 6.42 9.30 -0.01
CA HIS A 129 6.24 8.68 1.29
C HIS A 129 4.82 8.92 1.80
N THR A 130 4.05 7.84 1.84
CA THR A 130 2.67 7.82 2.35
C THR A 130 2.68 7.22 3.75
N ALA A 131 2.16 7.94 4.74
CA ALA A 131 1.97 7.39 6.07
C ALA A 131 0.78 6.42 6.06
N VAL A 132 1.05 5.12 6.10
CA VAL A 132 0.01 4.07 6.12
C VAL A 132 -0.09 3.45 7.50
N HIS A 133 -1.29 3.47 8.08
CA HIS A 133 -1.60 2.85 9.36
C HIS A 133 -2.68 1.79 9.22
N LEU A 134 -2.40 0.58 9.70
CA LEU A 134 -3.34 -0.53 9.72
C LEU A 134 -3.86 -0.78 11.13
N ILE A 135 -5.18 -0.82 11.28
CA ILE A 135 -5.86 -0.94 12.57
C ILE A 135 -6.88 -2.08 12.50
N GLY A 136 -6.84 -3.00 13.46
CA GLY A 136 -7.84 -4.08 13.51
C GLY A 136 -9.15 -3.63 14.18
N ASN A 137 -10.28 -3.97 13.57
CA ASN A 137 -11.61 -3.51 13.98
C ASN A 137 -12.17 -4.24 15.20
N LYS A 138 -11.63 -5.42 15.55
CA LYS A 138 -12.11 -6.19 16.70
C LYS A 138 -11.77 -5.45 18.01
N PRO A 139 -12.67 -5.40 19.02
CA PRO A 139 -12.42 -4.69 20.29
C PRO A 139 -11.14 -5.12 21.00
N LYS A 140 -10.80 -6.41 20.95
CA LYS A 140 -9.57 -6.99 21.54
C LYS A 140 -8.42 -7.13 20.54
N SER A 141 -8.54 -6.53 19.34
CA SER A 141 -7.47 -6.54 18.36
C SER A 141 -6.25 -5.84 18.93
N ARG A 142 -5.08 -6.47 18.77
CA ARG A 142 -3.78 -5.84 19.07
C ARG A 142 -3.16 -5.16 17.85
N VAL A 143 -3.83 -5.23 16.70
CA VAL A 143 -3.33 -4.64 15.46
C VAL A 143 -3.53 -3.13 15.49
N PHE A 144 -2.43 -2.42 15.68
CA PHE A 144 -2.28 -1.02 15.32
C PHE A 144 -0.83 -0.83 14.89
N MET A 145 -0.60 -0.61 13.60
CA MET A 145 0.75 -0.60 13.03
C MET A 145 0.94 0.56 12.06
N LYS A 146 2.13 1.16 12.04
CA LYS A 146 2.61 2.00 10.95
C LYS A 146 3.44 1.14 10.00
N LEU A 147 3.06 1.12 8.73
CA LEU A 147 3.72 0.34 7.69
C LEU A 147 4.88 1.15 7.06
N PRO A 148 5.77 0.53 6.26
CA PRO A 148 6.76 1.26 5.46
C PRO A 148 6.08 2.34 4.63
N SER A 149 6.75 3.47 4.41
CA SER A 149 6.13 4.66 3.81
C SER A 149 6.38 4.83 2.31
N LEU A 150 7.54 4.38 1.80
CA LEU A 150 7.93 4.61 0.41
C LEU A 150 6.95 3.86 -0.53
N PHE A 151 6.22 4.64 -1.33
CA PHE A 151 5.18 4.21 -2.25
C PHE A 151 4.07 3.35 -1.62
N ALA A 152 3.90 3.48 -0.31
CA ALA A 152 2.93 2.69 0.42
C ALA A 152 1.50 3.12 0.09
N SER A 153 0.60 2.14 0.16
CA SER A 153 -0.83 2.29 -0.09
C SER A 153 -1.59 1.31 0.79
N CYS A 154 -2.75 1.71 1.28
CA CYS A 154 -3.68 0.80 1.93
C CYS A 154 -4.03 -0.38 1.02
N LYS A 155 -4.06 -0.18 -0.31
CA LYS A 155 -4.32 -1.25 -1.28
C LYS A 155 -3.20 -2.30 -1.33
N GLY A 156 -1.98 -1.94 -0.93
CA GLY A 156 -0.85 -2.87 -0.81
C GLY A 156 -0.94 -3.82 0.39
N VAL A 157 -1.90 -3.63 1.28
CA VAL A 157 -2.12 -4.51 2.43
C VAL A 157 -2.96 -5.72 2.01
N ARG A 158 -2.44 -6.91 2.36
CA ARG A 158 -2.98 -8.20 1.94
C ARG A 158 -3.10 -9.16 3.12
N LEU A 159 -3.84 -10.24 2.93
CA LEU A 159 -3.77 -11.45 3.74
C LEU A 159 -3.24 -12.59 2.88
N ASN A 160 -2.26 -13.32 3.38
CA ASN A 160 -1.84 -14.56 2.75
C ASN A 160 -2.87 -15.68 2.99
N GLN A 161 -2.62 -16.87 2.43
CA GLN A 161 -3.52 -18.03 2.56
C GLN A 161 -3.74 -18.48 4.02
N GLN A 162 -2.82 -18.14 4.92
CA GLN A 162 -2.90 -18.43 6.35
C GLN A 162 -3.62 -17.32 7.15
N GLY A 163 -4.11 -16.26 6.48
CA GLY A 163 -4.75 -15.12 7.11
C GLY A 163 -3.79 -14.21 7.87
N VAL A 164 -2.48 -14.25 7.55
CA VAL A 164 -1.46 -13.37 8.12
C VAL A 164 -1.38 -12.09 7.29
N ILE A 165 -1.22 -10.95 7.96
CA ILE A 165 -1.07 -9.64 7.31
C ILE A 165 0.22 -9.63 6.51
N THR A 166 0.13 -9.23 5.24
CA THR A 166 1.25 -9.16 4.30
C THR A 166 1.25 -7.81 3.61
N PHE A 167 2.43 -7.23 3.39
CA PHE A 167 2.65 -5.96 2.69
C PHE A 167 4.10 -5.90 2.19
N ASP A 168 4.41 -4.98 1.28
CA ASP A 168 5.76 -4.86 0.74
C ASP A 168 6.48 -3.64 1.32
N LYS A 169 7.76 -3.80 1.63
CA LYS A 169 8.70 -2.69 1.80
C LYS A 169 9.33 -2.40 0.44
N VAL A 170 9.21 -1.17 -0.02
CA VAL A 170 9.84 -0.73 -1.28
C VAL A 170 11.16 -0.03 -1.00
N GLU A 171 12.18 -0.32 -1.79
CA GLU A 171 13.49 0.33 -1.74
C GLU A 171 13.97 0.65 -3.17
N TYR A 172 14.56 1.83 -3.37
CA TYR A 172 15.18 2.17 -4.65
C TYR A 172 16.40 1.30 -4.93
N ARG A 173 16.62 1.05 -6.22
CA ARG A 173 17.86 0.48 -6.75
C ARG A 173 18.54 1.53 -7.63
N TYR A 174 19.86 1.62 -7.50
CA TYR A 174 20.70 2.51 -8.27
C TYR A 174 21.71 1.69 -9.05
N GLU A 175 21.93 2.07 -10.30
CA GLU A 175 23.11 1.60 -11.04
C GLU A 175 24.36 2.31 -10.53
N LYS A 176 25.53 1.71 -10.79
CA LYS A 176 26.81 2.26 -10.35
C LYS A 176 27.00 3.65 -10.96
N ASN A 177 27.25 4.65 -10.12
CA ASN A 177 27.43 6.06 -10.48
C ASN A 177 26.18 6.74 -11.08
N ALA A 178 24.98 6.20 -10.88
CA ALA A 178 23.75 6.84 -11.33
C ALA A 178 23.20 7.80 -10.25
N ASP A 179 22.81 9.01 -10.67
CA ASP A 179 22.15 9.99 -9.80
C ASP A 179 20.65 9.69 -9.60
N PHE A 180 20.05 8.97 -10.55
CA PHE A 180 18.65 8.56 -10.53
C PHE A 180 18.51 7.06 -10.24
N PRO A 181 17.44 6.65 -9.54
CA PRO A 181 17.18 5.24 -9.35
C PRO A 181 16.84 4.58 -10.69
N SER A 182 17.37 3.40 -10.94
CA SER A 182 17.08 2.61 -12.14
C SER A 182 15.89 1.67 -11.95
N GLY A 183 15.46 1.48 -10.72
CA GLY A 183 14.33 0.62 -10.39
C GLY A 183 14.08 0.54 -8.89
N ILE A 184 13.35 -0.51 -8.50
CA ILE A 184 12.92 -0.76 -7.12
C ILE A 184 12.97 -2.24 -6.79
N THR A 185 13.03 -2.49 -5.48
CA THR A 185 12.85 -3.79 -4.86
C THR A 185 11.61 -3.74 -3.98
N PHE A 186 10.68 -4.66 -4.19
CA PHE A 186 9.61 -5.01 -3.27
C PHE A 186 10.08 -6.19 -2.42
N THR A 187 10.24 -5.98 -1.12
CA THR A 187 10.49 -7.07 -0.16
C THR A 187 9.21 -7.35 0.59
N GLU A 188 8.69 -8.57 0.52
CA GLU A 188 7.49 -8.96 1.26
C GLU A 188 7.80 -9.01 2.77
N TYR A 189 6.92 -8.43 3.57
CA TYR A 189 6.91 -8.56 5.02
C TYR A 189 5.58 -9.12 5.48
N THR A 190 5.62 -9.87 6.57
CA THR A 190 4.44 -10.36 7.27
C THR A 190 4.37 -9.81 8.69
N SER A 191 3.18 -9.82 9.29
CA SER A 191 2.97 -9.38 10.67
C SER A 191 1.86 -10.14 11.37
N ASP A 192 2.08 -10.41 12.65
CA ASP A 192 1.08 -10.94 13.60
C ASP A 192 0.31 -9.82 14.33
N GLY A 193 0.55 -8.56 13.95
CA GLY A 193 0.01 -7.36 14.60
C GLY A 193 0.90 -6.78 15.70
N LYS A 194 1.99 -7.44 16.08
CA LYS A 194 2.93 -7.00 17.13
C LYS A 194 4.36 -6.87 16.63
N LYS A 195 4.75 -7.69 15.66
CA LYS A 195 6.10 -7.74 15.12
C LYS A 195 6.06 -7.88 13.61
N PHE A 196 7.10 -7.39 12.97
CA PHE A 196 7.31 -7.52 11.53
C PHE A 196 8.34 -8.60 11.25
N TYR A 197 8.06 -9.41 10.23
CA TYR A 197 8.91 -10.51 9.79
C TYR A 197 9.18 -10.35 8.31
N LYS A 198 10.46 -10.25 7.94
CA LYS A 198 10.86 -10.26 6.53
C LYS A 198 10.58 -11.66 5.95
N SER A 199 9.95 -11.70 4.78
CA SER A 199 9.79 -12.92 3.98
C SER A 199 10.99 -13.10 3.06
N ASP A 200 11.18 -14.30 2.53
CA ASP A 200 12.20 -14.56 1.49
C ASP A 200 11.72 -14.10 0.10
N LYS A 201 10.44 -13.72 -0.03
CA LYS A 201 9.91 -13.23 -1.30
C LYS A 201 10.35 -11.80 -1.56
N GLN A 202 11.00 -11.63 -2.70
CA GLN A 202 11.42 -10.35 -3.22
C GLN A 202 11.07 -10.29 -4.70
N VAL A 203 10.59 -9.14 -5.14
CA VAL A 203 10.31 -8.85 -6.55
C VAL A 203 11.06 -7.57 -6.89
N THR A 204 11.74 -7.56 -8.02
CA THR A 204 12.44 -6.38 -8.51
C THR A 204 11.71 -5.82 -9.72
N ALA A 205 11.75 -4.50 -9.87
CA ALA A 205 11.21 -3.81 -11.01
C ALA A 205 12.22 -2.81 -11.55
N LYS A 206 12.13 -2.55 -12.85
CA LYS A 206 12.91 -1.51 -13.54
C LYS A 206 11.99 -0.38 -13.95
N PHE A 207 12.42 0.87 -13.76
CA PHE A 207 11.70 2.01 -14.28
C PHE A 207 11.83 2.09 -15.80
N ILE A 208 10.73 2.43 -16.48
CA ILE A 208 10.74 2.63 -17.93
C ILE A 208 11.60 3.84 -18.28
N GLU A 209 11.43 4.92 -17.54
CA GLU A 209 12.22 6.14 -17.63
C GLU A 209 12.83 6.42 -16.24
N PRO A 210 14.15 6.65 -16.12
CA PRO A 210 14.80 6.85 -14.82
C PRO A 210 14.23 8.00 -13.98
N GLU A 211 13.64 9.01 -14.61
CA GLU A 211 13.02 10.15 -13.94
C GLU A 211 11.56 9.90 -13.52
N ASN A 212 10.89 8.92 -14.15
CA ASN A 212 9.52 8.54 -13.86
C ASN A 212 9.46 7.28 -12.98
N VAL A 213 9.52 7.49 -11.67
CA VAL A 213 9.48 6.42 -10.66
C VAL A 213 8.10 5.77 -10.48
N TYR A 214 7.10 6.15 -11.27
CA TYR A 214 5.74 5.60 -11.19
C TYR A 214 5.46 4.59 -12.29
N GLN A 215 6.25 4.55 -13.37
CA GLN A 215 6.08 3.59 -14.45
C GLN A 215 7.21 2.57 -14.45
N PHE A 216 6.85 1.30 -14.24
CA PHE A 216 7.82 0.23 -14.12
C PHE A 216 7.31 -1.09 -14.68
N VAL A 217 8.28 -1.97 -14.94
CA VAL A 217 8.06 -3.37 -15.34
C VAL A 217 8.71 -4.29 -14.31
N ILE A 218 8.04 -5.38 -13.98
CA ILE A 218 8.58 -6.39 -13.06
C ILE A 218 9.63 -7.22 -13.79
N GLU A 219 10.83 -7.25 -13.24
CA GLU A 219 11.91 -8.05 -13.79
C GLU A 219 11.56 -9.53 -13.62
N LYS A 220 11.62 -10.29 -14.72
CA LYS A 220 11.48 -11.74 -14.65
C LYS A 220 12.65 -12.29 -13.84
N ALA A 221 12.34 -13.12 -12.84
CA ALA A 221 13.38 -13.91 -12.17
C ALA A 221 14.20 -14.62 -13.24
N ALA A 222 15.52 -14.44 -13.20
CA ALA A 222 16.42 -15.21 -14.07
C ALA A 222 16.09 -16.69 -13.83
N LYS A 223 15.68 -17.38 -14.90
CA LYS A 223 15.61 -18.84 -14.85
C LYS A 223 17.06 -19.31 -14.79
N ASP A 224 17.45 -19.84 -13.63
CA ASP A 224 18.66 -20.67 -13.51
C ASP A 224 18.58 -21.89 -14.45
#